data_AF-A0A2V6IXV8-F1
#
_entry.id   AF-A0A2V6IXV8-F1
#
_cell.length_a   1.000
_cell.length_b   1.000
_cell.length_c   1.000
_cell.angle_alpha   90.00
_cell.angle_beta   90.00
_cell.angle_gamma   90.00
#
_symmetry.space_group_name_H-M   'P 1'
#
loop_
_entity.id
_entity.type
_entity.pdbx_description
1 polymer ?
#
loop_
_entity_poly.entity_id
_entity_poly.type
_entity_poly.pdbx_seq_one_letter_code
_entity_poly.pdbx_strand_id
1 'polypeptide(L)'
;MILARPTQFQAGNTLAETLVAATLVGAFFVTIFEVNAVCLRYIDASKECVAAVQGVQDRIEGLRNLAFSDLISPSYMMNSQPTPAPSGPRPVSLVYPSNSSDLVARVTEEVTVSAYPSGTPLPGGTPNITYTRPPGAAVYPSASPATSPDFSGITMVKVKVKYTWTATLGGRPRSEETETLVAAGTKK
;
A
#
# COMPACT_ATOMS: atom_id res chain seq x y z
N MET A 1 -80.82 -4.47 -38.17
CA MET A 1 -80.26 -4.80 -36.84
C MET A 1 -78.98 -5.58 -37.09
N ILE A 2 -77.83 -4.91 -37.10
CA ILE A 2 -76.51 -5.53 -37.35
C ILE A 2 -75.91 -5.82 -35.98
N LEU A 3 -75.86 -7.09 -35.60
CA LEU A 3 -75.19 -7.54 -34.37
C LEU A 3 -73.68 -7.52 -34.62
N ALA A 4 -73.01 -6.50 -34.08
CA ALA A 4 -71.57 -6.46 -34.00
C ALA A 4 -71.11 -7.61 -33.07
N ARG A 5 -70.38 -8.57 -33.63
CA ARG A 5 -69.76 -9.66 -32.89
C ARG A 5 -68.56 -9.07 -32.13
N PRO A 6 -68.48 -9.18 -30.80
CA PRO A 6 -67.28 -8.76 -30.10
C PRO A 6 -66.16 -9.74 -30.47
N THR A 7 -65.20 -9.29 -31.27
CA THR A 7 -63.89 -9.96 -31.35
C THR A 7 -63.23 -9.77 -30.00
N GLN A 8 -63.34 -10.78 -29.14
CA GLN A 8 -62.47 -10.89 -27.99
C GLN A 8 -61.03 -11.02 -28.54
N PHE A 9 -60.24 -9.96 -28.39
CA PHE A 9 -58.78 -10.11 -28.44
C PHE A 9 -58.42 -11.02 -27.28
N GLN A 10 -58.25 -12.31 -27.59
CA GLN A 10 -57.73 -13.27 -26.65
C GLN A 10 -56.26 -12.90 -26.43
N ALA A 11 -56.01 -12.07 -25.43
CA ALA A 11 -54.68 -11.78 -24.89
C ALA A 11 -54.19 -13.06 -24.18
N GLY A 12 -53.82 -14.05 -24.98
CA GLY A 12 -53.18 -15.27 -24.51
C GLY A 12 -51.68 -15.08 -24.56
N ASN A 13 -51.03 -15.07 -23.40
CA ASN A 13 -49.58 -15.21 -23.26
C ASN A 13 -49.11 -16.31 -24.22
N THR A 14 -48.46 -15.94 -25.31
CA THR A 14 -47.85 -16.98 -26.16
C THR A 14 -46.69 -17.60 -25.38
N LEU A 15 -46.44 -18.89 -25.57
CA LEU A 15 -45.32 -19.58 -24.92
C LEU A 15 -44.00 -18.86 -25.24
N ALA A 16 -43.87 -18.37 -26.49
CA ALA A 16 -42.72 -17.56 -26.92
C ALA A 16 -42.58 -16.26 -26.13
N GLU A 17 -43.66 -15.50 -25.93
CA GLU A 17 -43.65 -14.26 -25.15
C GLU A 17 -43.28 -14.50 -23.68
N THR A 18 -43.79 -15.58 -23.08
CA THR A 18 -43.45 -15.96 -21.70
C THR A 18 -41.97 -16.35 -21.57
N LEU A 19 -41.41 -17.05 -22.56
CA LEU A 19 -39.98 -17.39 -22.58
C LEU A 19 -39.08 -16.17 -22.74
N VAL A 20 -39.46 -15.21 -23.61
CA VAL A 20 -38.74 -13.94 -23.77
C VAL A 20 -38.81 -13.12 -22.48
N ALA A 21 -39.98 -13.02 -21.85
CA ALA A 21 -40.13 -12.32 -20.57
C ALA A 21 -39.28 -12.98 -19.47
N ALA A 22 -39.31 -14.31 -19.35
CA ALA A 22 -38.53 -15.05 -18.36
C ALA A 22 -37.01 -14.89 -18.56
N THR A 23 -36.54 -14.90 -19.81
CA THR A 23 -35.11 -14.69 -20.11
C THR A 23 -34.65 -13.27 -19.81
N LEU A 24 -35.46 -12.25 -20.11
CA LEU A 24 -35.15 -10.87 -19.74
C LEU A 24 -35.09 -10.66 -18.23
N VAL A 25 -36.06 -11.23 -17.49
CA VAL A 25 -36.06 -11.18 -16.01
C VAL A 25 -34.86 -11.94 -15.44
N GLY A 26 -34.52 -13.11 -15.99
CA GLY A 26 -33.34 -13.87 -15.59
C GLY A 26 -32.04 -13.08 -15.82
N ALA A 27 -31.86 -12.50 -17.01
CA ALA A 27 -30.71 -11.66 -17.33
C ALA A 27 -30.63 -10.42 -16.42
N PHE A 28 -31.77 -9.80 -16.10
CA PHE A 28 -31.85 -8.69 -15.16
C PHE A 28 -31.34 -9.09 -13.77
N PHE A 29 -31.76 -10.23 -13.22
CA PHE A 29 -31.25 -10.68 -11.92
C PHE A 29 -29.75 -11.04 -11.96
N VAL A 30 -29.27 -11.71 -13.02
CA VAL A 30 -27.85 -12.01 -13.18
C VAL A 30 -27.02 -10.73 -13.19
N THR A 31 -27.44 -9.71 -13.95
CA THR A 31 -26.71 -8.43 -14.01
C THR A 31 -26.69 -7.70 -12.66
N ILE A 32 -27.76 -7.75 -11.86
CA ILE A 32 -27.76 -7.18 -10.51
C ILE A 32 -26.70 -7.85 -9.62
N PHE A 33 -26.62 -9.19 -9.64
CA PHE A 33 -25.64 -9.90 -8.82
C PHE A 33 -24.20 -9.64 -9.27
N GLU A 34 -23.96 -9.56 -10.58
CA GLU A 34 -22.63 -9.22 -11.11
C GLU A 34 -22.21 -7.80 -10.74
N VAL A 35 -23.11 -6.81 -10.83
CA VAL A 35 -22.82 -5.43 -10.41
C VAL A 35 -22.47 -5.40 -8.92
N ASN A 36 -23.24 -6.08 -8.07
CA ASN A 36 -22.94 -6.18 -6.64
C ASN A 36 -21.57 -6.84 -6.37
N ALA A 37 -21.24 -7.91 -7.09
CA ALA A 37 -19.95 -8.59 -6.96
C ALA A 37 -18.78 -7.67 -7.39
N VAL A 38 -18.95 -6.90 -8.47
CA VAL A 38 -17.97 -5.92 -8.93
C VAL A 38 -17.78 -4.81 -7.91
N CYS A 39 -18.85 -4.28 -7.33
CA CYS A 39 -18.78 -3.25 -6.28
C CYS A 39 -17.97 -3.73 -5.07
N LEU A 40 -18.20 -4.96 -4.59
CA LEU A 40 -17.44 -5.51 -3.47
C LEU A 40 -15.95 -5.63 -3.78
N ARG A 41 -15.59 -6.09 -4.99
CA ARG A 41 -14.19 -6.16 -5.43
C ARG A 41 -13.53 -4.77 -5.50
N TYR A 42 -14.26 -3.74 -5.92
CA TYR A 42 -13.76 -2.37 -5.92
C TYR A 42 -13.55 -1.82 -4.51
N ILE A 43 -14.43 -2.18 -3.57
CA ILE A 43 -14.27 -1.81 -2.16
C ILE A 43 -12.98 -2.44 -1.60
N ASP A 44 -12.72 -3.71 -1.87
CA ASP A 44 -11.50 -4.36 -1.38
C ASP A 44 -10.24 -3.77 -2.01
N ALA A 45 -10.26 -3.46 -3.31
CA ALA A 45 -9.16 -2.74 -3.96
C ALA A 45 -8.94 -1.34 -3.35
N SER A 46 -10.00 -0.66 -2.94
CA SER A 46 -9.93 0.65 -2.28
C SER A 46 -9.35 0.53 -0.86
N LYS A 47 -9.73 -0.51 -0.11
CA LYS A 47 -9.13 -0.80 1.21
C LYS A 47 -7.62 -1.05 1.09
N GLU A 48 -7.18 -1.79 0.06
CA GLU A 48 -5.74 -1.98 -0.20
C GLU A 48 -5.05 -0.63 -0.46
N CYS A 49 -5.65 0.27 -1.24
CA CYS A 49 -5.03 1.58 -1.47
C CYS A 49 -4.92 2.41 -0.18
N VAL A 50 -5.98 2.45 0.64
CA VAL A 50 -5.96 3.17 1.92
C VAL A 50 -4.95 2.55 2.91
N ALA A 51 -4.90 1.23 2.98
CA ALA A 51 -3.93 0.53 3.81
C ALA A 51 -2.48 0.78 3.36
N ALA A 52 -2.24 0.92 2.07
CA ALA A 52 -0.92 1.27 1.55
C ALA A 52 -0.52 2.69 1.98
N VAL A 53 -1.43 3.66 1.84
CA VAL A 53 -1.23 5.04 2.28
C VAL A 53 -0.94 5.08 3.79
N GLN A 54 -1.76 4.43 4.61
CA GLN A 54 -1.52 4.33 6.05
C GLN A 54 -0.17 3.67 6.34
N GLY A 55 0.17 2.59 5.66
CA GLY A 55 1.43 1.88 5.84
C GLY A 55 2.67 2.73 5.56
N VAL A 56 2.68 3.50 4.46
CA VAL A 56 3.80 4.42 4.16
C VAL A 56 3.84 5.59 5.12
N GLN A 57 2.69 6.11 5.57
CA GLN A 57 2.62 7.23 6.52
C GLN A 57 3.06 6.81 7.93
N ASP A 58 2.58 5.67 8.44
CA ASP A 58 3.00 5.14 9.74
C ASP A 58 4.51 4.89 9.75
N ARG A 59 5.05 4.35 8.64
CA ARG A 59 6.50 4.16 8.51
C ARG A 59 7.25 5.48 8.50
N ILE A 60 6.82 6.45 7.69
CA ILE A 60 7.55 7.72 7.57
C ILE A 60 7.48 8.52 8.88
N GLU A 61 6.37 8.49 9.61
CA GLU A 61 6.25 9.13 10.92
C GLU A 61 7.10 8.41 11.97
N GLY A 62 7.18 7.08 11.94
CA GLY A 62 8.12 6.33 12.77
C GLY A 62 9.56 6.75 12.52
N LEU A 63 10.00 6.79 11.26
CA LEU A 63 11.36 7.19 10.88
C LEU A 63 11.63 8.68 11.15
N ARG A 64 10.62 9.54 10.99
CA ARG A 64 10.69 10.95 11.35
C ARG A 64 10.83 11.16 12.85
N ASN A 65 10.32 10.27 13.70
CA ASN A 65 10.49 10.38 15.14
C ASN A 65 11.79 9.76 15.67
N LEU A 66 12.45 8.90 14.88
CA LEU A 66 13.68 8.21 15.28
C LEU A 66 14.88 9.15 15.44
N ALA A 67 15.81 8.89 16.37
CA ALA A 67 17.03 9.70 16.48
C ALA A 67 17.85 9.69 15.17
N PHE A 68 18.50 10.80 14.83
CA PHE A 68 19.23 10.90 13.56
C PHE A 68 20.35 9.85 13.46
N SER A 69 21.06 9.58 14.57
CA SER A 69 22.10 8.54 14.66
C SER A 69 21.57 7.13 14.36
N ASP A 70 20.34 6.85 14.77
CA ASP A 70 19.71 5.54 14.59
C ASP A 70 19.19 5.38 13.16
N LEU A 71 18.67 6.46 12.57
CA LEU A 71 18.17 6.49 11.19
C LEU A 71 19.29 6.23 10.15
N ILE A 72 20.50 6.69 10.42
CA ILE A 72 21.67 6.47 9.54
C ILE A 72 22.45 5.20 9.89
N SER A 73 22.03 4.45 10.91
CA SER A 73 22.72 3.26 11.38
C SER A 73 22.05 1.98 10.86
N PRO A 74 22.69 1.22 9.93
CA PRO A 74 22.11 -0.02 9.44
C PRO A 74 21.92 -1.07 10.52
N SER A 75 22.80 -1.10 11.52
CA SER A 75 22.69 -2.04 12.64
C SER A 75 21.46 -1.76 13.50
N TYR A 76 21.01 -0.51 13.60
CA TYR A 76 19.76 -0.16 14.27
C TYR A 76 18.54 -0.48 13.40
N MET A 77 18.54 -0.02 12.15
CA MET A 77 17.42 -0.18 11.21
C MET A 77 17.02 -1.65 10.99
N MET A 78 18.00 -2.56 11.02
CA MET A 78 17.80 -4.01 10.84
C MET A 78 17.70 -4.80 12.16
N ASN A 79 17.71 -4.13 13.31
CA ASN A 79 17.64 -4.82 14.60
C ASN A 79 16.20 -5.28 14.90
N SER A 80 16.01 -6.55 15.26
CA SER A 80 14.72 -7.11 15.67
C SER A 80 14.28 -6.67 17.07
N GLN A 81 15.20 -6.13 17.88
CA GLN A 81 14.94 -5.53 19.19
C GLN A 81 15.78 -4.25 19.33
N PRO A 82 15.37 -3.13 18.70
CA PRO A 82 16.05 -1.87 18.93
C PRO A 82 15.88 -1.49 20.40
N THR A 83 16.99 -1.29 21.12
CA THR A 83 16.94 -0.76 22.48
C THR A 83 16.23 0.59 22.45
N PRO A 84 15.15 0.79 23.25
CA PRO A 84 14.54 2.10 23.37
C PRO A 84 15.61 3.09 23.84
N ALA A 85 15.74 4.24 23.18
CA ALA A 85 16.49 5.33 23.78
C ALA A 85 15.83 5.66 25.14
N PRO A 86 16.59 5.90 26.22
CA PRO A 86 16.07 6.04 27.60
C PRO A 86 15.05 7.18 27.81
N SER A 87 14.81 8.00 26.79
CA SER A 87 13.75 9.03 26.74
C SER A 87 13.15 9.19 25.33
N GLY A 88 13.27 8.18 24.46
CA GLY A 88 12.93 8.29 23.04
C GLY A 88 11.63 7.59 22.62
N PRO A 89 11.15 7.89 21.39
CA PRO A 89 9.96 7.26 20.82
C PRO A 89 10.13 5.75 20.63
N ARG A 90 9.00 5.04 20.44
CA ARG A 90 8.93 3.58 20.26
C ARG A 90 10.00 3.08 19.29
N PRO A 91 10.64 1.92 19.55
CA PRO A 91 11.67 1.38 18.66
C PRO A 91 11.08 1.11 17.27
N VAL A 92 11.60 1.81 16.26
CA VAL A 92 11.22 1.61 14.85
C VAL A 92 12.26 0.71 14.21
N SER A 93 11.84 -0.53 13.93
CA SER A 93 12.63 -1.51 13.18
C SER A 93 12.01 -1.75 11.82
N LEU A 94 12.84 -2.01 10.81
CA LEU A 94 12.38 -2.47 9.50
C LEU A 94 12.17 -3.98 9.43
N VAL A 95 12.51 -4.73 10.48
CA VAL A 95 12.23 -6.17 10.58
C VAL A 95 10.73 -6.43 10.58
N TYR A 96 9.96 -5.55 11.21
CA TYR A 96 8.51 -5.67 11.32
C TYR A 96 7.79 -4.72 10.36
N PRO A 97 6.58 -5.08 9.89
CA PRO A 97 5.59 -4.20 9.30
C PRO A 97 5.46 -2.85 10.03
N SER A 98 5.12 -1.80 9.29
CA SER A 98 4.88 -0.48 9.90
C SER A 98 3.60 -0.42 10.73
N ASN A 99 2.61 -1.26 10.40
CA ASN A 99 1.34 -1.36 11.11
C ASN A 99 0.77 -2.79 11.03
N SER A 100 -0.42 -2.98 11.61
CA SER A 100 -1.12 -4.26 11.68
C SER A 100 -2.15 -4.49 10.56
N SER A 101 -2.09 -3.74 9.46
CA SER A 101 -2.98 -3.97 8.32
C SER A 101 -2.60 -5.24 7.57
N ASP A 102 -3.60 -6.00 7.12
CA ASP A 102 -3.43 -7.22 6.33
C ASP A 102 -2.60 -7.01 5.05
N LEU A 103 -2.65 -5.79 4.49
CA LEU A 103 -1.86 -5.45 3.31
C LEU A 103 -0.36 -5.51 3.59
N VAL A 104 0.09 -5.11 4.78
CA VAL A 104 1.54 -4.95 5.03
C VAL A 104 2.26 -6.29 5.07
N ALA A 105 1.54 -7.37 5.36
CA ALA A 105 2.05 -8.74 5.21
C ALA A 105 2.24 -9.17 3.74
N ARG A 106 1.66 -8.44 2.77
CA ARG A 106 1.68 -8.73 1.33
C ARG A 106 2.52 -7.74 0.51
N VAL A 107 3.05 -6.71 1.16
CA VAL A 107 3.80 -5.63 0.51
C VAL A 107 5.31 -5.88 0.61
N THR A 108 6.01 -5.57 -0.47
CA THR A 108 7.45 -5.29 -0.41
C THR A 108 7.64 -3.82 -0.04
N GLU A 109 8.25 -3.57 1.12
CA GLU A 109 8.62 -2.23 1.61
C GLU A 109 10.06 -1.92 1.20
N GLU A 110 10.26 -0.77 0.57
CA GLU A 110 11.57 -0.19 0.31
C GLU A 110 11.71 1.10 1.13
N VAL A 111 12.74 1.19 1.97
CA VAL A 111 13.09 2.41 2.72
C VAL A 111 14.45 2.88 2.25
N THR A 112 14.51 4.00 1.56
CA THR A 112 15.75 4.62 1.09
C THR A 112 16.11 5.81 1.97
N VAL A 113 17.30 5.79 2.56
CA VAL A 113 17.91 6.93 3.25
C VAL A 113 19.03 7.46 2.37
N SER A 114 18.99 8.74 2.05
CA SER A 114 19.99 9.39 1.19
C SER A 114 20.41 10.72 1.78
N ALA A 115 21.68 11.09 1.67
CA ALA A 115 22.12 12.40 2.12
C ALA A 115 21.46 13.52 1.30
N TYR A 116 21.19 14.65 1.97
CA TYR A 116 20.61 15.83 1.38
C TYR A 116 21.43 17.08 1.76
N PRO A 117 21.67 18.03 0.84
CA PRO A 117 21.23 18.04 -0.56
C PRO A 117 22.00 17.03 -1.43
N SER A 118 21.29 16.40 -2.36
CA SER A 118 21.90 15.49 -3.35
C SER A 118 22.70 16.33 -4.35
N GLY A 119 24.02 16.25 -4.31
CA GLY A 119 24.89 16.97 -5.25
C GLY A 119 25.99 17.82 -4.61
N THR A 120 26.08 17.91 -3.28
CA THR A 120 27.33 18.37 -2.66
C THR A 120 28.41 17.31 -2.88
N PRO A 121 29.50 17.61 -3.59
CA PRO A 121 30.57 16.65 -3.83
C PRO A 121 31.26 16.32 -2.50
N LEU A 122 30.90 15.19 -1.93
CA LEU A 122 31.63 14.55 -0.85
C LEU A 122 32.66 13.59 -1.46
N PRO A 123 33.84 13.43 -0.86
CA PRO A 123 34.75 12.35 -1.23
C PRO A 123 34.00 11.02 -1.11
N GLY A 124 33.74 10.33 -2.24
CA GLY A 124 32.99 9.07 -2.25
C GLY A 124 31.54 9.12 -2.76
N GLY A 125 31.02 10.29 -3.17
CA GLY A 125 29.66 10.44 -3.70
C GLY A 125 28.60 10.69 -2.62
N THR A 126 27.33 10.86 -3.02
CA THR A 126 26.23 11.08 -2.07
C THR A 126 25.85 9.76 -1.39
N PRO A 127 26.08 9.59 -0.07
CA PRO A 127 25.78 8.34 0.61
C PRO A 127 24.28 8.06 0.55
N ASN A 128 23.94 6.83 0.16
CA ASN A 128 22.57 6.34 0.13
C ASN A 128 22.54 4.85 0.49
N ILE A 129 21.48 4.44 1.18
CA ILE A 129 21.19 3.05 1.51
C ILE A 129 19.70 2.79 1.30
N THR A 130 19.37 1.68 0.68
CA THR A 130 18.00 1.21 0.52
C THR A 130 17.84 -0.11 1.26
N TYR A 131 16.86 -0.15 2.15
CA TYR A 131 16.43 -1.34 2.85
C TYR A 131 15.21 -1.92 2.15
N THR A 132 15.25 -3.20 1.79
CA THR A 132 14.12 -3.90 1.16
C THR A 132 13.63 -4.98 2.10
N ARG A 133 12.41 -4.83 2.62
CA ARG A 133 11.71 -5.87 3.38
C ARG A 133 10.71 -6.57 2.43
N PRO A 134 10.87 -7.87 2.17
CA PRO A 134 9.88 -8.63 1.39
C PRO A 134 8.59 -8.84 2.22
N PRO A 135 7.51 -9.35 1.59
CA PRO A 135 6.26 -9.66 2.28
C PRO A 135 6.45 -10.66 3.43
N GLY A 136 5.80 -10.41 4.57
CA GLY A 136 5.86 -11.27 5.76
C GLY A 136 5.69 -10.49 7.07
N ALA A 137 5.57 -11.23 8.18
CA ALA A 137 5.35 -10.66 9.51
C ALA A 137 6.62 -10.15 10.19
N ALA A 138 7.71 -10.91 10.13
CA ALA A 138 9.02 -10.47 10.63
C ALA A 138 10.07 -11.00 9.68
N VAL A 139 10.72 -10.11 8.93
CA VAL A 139 11.73 -10.48 7.94
C VAL A 139 12.89 -9.53 8.04
N TYR A 140 14.11 -10.07 8.13
CA TYR A 140 15.31 -9.26 8.06
C TYR A 140 15.40 -8.60 6.67
N PRO A 141 15.41 -7.26 6.58
CA PRO A 141 15.54 -6.58 5.31
C PRO A 141 16.92 -6.81 4.70
N SER A 142 17.01 -6.78 3.38
CA SER A 142 18.28 -6.61 2.70
C SER A 142 18.66 -5.13 2.62
N ALA A 143 19.96 -4.82 2.64
CA ALA A 143 20.47 -3.47 2.35
C ALA A 143 21.20 -3.44 1.01
N SER A 144 21.02 -2.35 0.28
CA SER A 144 21.82 -2.01 -0.89
C SER A 144 22.30 -0.56 -0.78
N PRO A 145 23.62 -0.30 -0.87
CA PRO A 145 24.71 -1.28 -0.95
C PRO A 145 24.83 -2.13 0.33
N ALA A 146 25.46 -3.31 0.23
CA ALA A 146 25.63 -4.22 1.37
C ALA A 146 26.58 -3.64 2.45
N THR A 147 27.57 -2.85 2.03
CA THR A 147 28.44 -2.08 2.92
C THR A 147 27.76 -0.78 3.30
N SER A 148 27.73 -0.47 4.59
CA SER A 148 27.16 0.79 5.08
C SER A 148 27.82 1.99 4.40
N PRO A 149 27.04 2.91 3.80
CA PRO A 149 27.57 4.19 3.37
C PRO A 149 28.07 4.99 4.58
N ASP A 150 29.04 5.87 4.35
CA ASP A 150 29.46 6.82 5.36
C ASP A 150 28.57 8.07 5.34
N PHE A 151 27.80 8.26 6.41
CA PHE A 151 26.98 9.46 6.63
C PHE A 151 27.67 10.49 7.54
N SER A 152 28.98 10.34 7.81
CA SER A 152 29.77 11.29 8.59
C SER A 152 29.69 12.70 8.00
N GLY A 153 29.44 13.69 8.85
CA GLY A 153 29.27 15.09 8.44
C GLY A 153 27.95 15.43 7.75
N ILE A 154 27.07 14.46 7.52
CA ILE A 154 25.72 14.71 6.98
C ILE A 154 24.81 15.22 8.10
N THR A 155 24.22 16.40 7.88
CA THR A 155 23.29 17.02 8.83
C THR A 155 21.83 16.92 8.39
N MET A 156 21.56 16.37 7.19
CA MET A 156 20.20 16.17 6.71
C MET A 156 20.13 14.99 5.75
N VAL A 157 19.10 14.16 5.91
CA VAL A 157 18.82 13.03 5.02
C VAL A 157 17.43 13.13 4.44
N LYS A 158 17.28 12.67 3.20
CA LYS A 158 15.99 12.37 2.59
C LYS A 158 15.66 10.90 2.81
N VAL A 159 14.53 10.66 3.45
CA VAL A 159 13.96 9.33 3.68
C VAL A 159 12.81 9.16 2.70
N LYS A 160 12.89 8.14 1.86
CA LYS A 160 11.81 7.72 0.95
C LYS A 160 11.32 6.35 1.37
N VAL A 161 10.02 6.20 1.54
CA VAL A 161 9.36 4.92 1.81
C VAL A 161 8.47 4.59 0.63
N LYS A 162 8.60 3.38 0.10
CA LYS A 162 7.83 2.89 -1.04
C LYS A 162 7.28 1.52 -0.75
N TYR A 163 5.97 1.36 -0.96
CA TYR A 163 5.25 0.12 -0.84
C TYR A 163 4.95 -0.37 -2.25
N THR A 164 5.20 -1.65 -2.51
CA THR A 164 4.80 -2.28 -3.77
C THR A 164 4.03 -3.56 -3.46
N TRP A 165 2.90 -3.75 -4.13
CA TRP A 165 2.06 -4.94 -3.98
C TRP A 165 1.33 -5.26 -5.28
N THR A 166 0.87 -6.50 -5.38
CA THR A 166 -0.04 -6.93 -6.45
C THR A 166 -1.47 -6.79 -5.96
N ALA A 167 -2.27 -5.95 -6.63
CA ALA A 167 -3.68 -5.74 -6.29
C ALA A 167 -4.47 -7.05 -6.38
N THR A 168 -5.35 -7.30 -5.41
CA THR A 168 -6.21 -8.49 -5.44
C THR A 168 -7.15 -8.48 -6.64
N LEU A 169 -7.67 -7.30 -6.99
CA LEU A 169 -8.49 -7.13 -8.19
C LEU A 169 -7.61 -6.98 -9.44
N GLY A 170 -7.69 -7.96 -10.33
CA GLY A 170 -7.05 -7.91 -11.65
C GLY A 170 -5.53 -8.10 -11.65
N GLY A 171 -4.92 -8.41 -10.51
CA GLY A 171 -3.51 -8.81 -10.41
C GLY A 171 -2.51 -7.72 -10.85
N ARG A 172 -2.92 -6.46 -10.86
CA ARG A 172 -2.07 -5.36 -11.34
C ARG A 172 -1.06 -4.97 -10.27
N PRO A 173 0.20 -4.71 -10.64
CA PRO A 173 1.16 -4.11 -9.70
C PRO A 173 0.69 -2.71 -9.31
N ARG A 174 0.84 -2.39 -8.03
CA ARG A 174 0.54 -1.09 -7.43
C ARG A 174 1.71 -0.66 -6.59
N SER A 175 1.85 0.65 -6.44
CA SER A 175 2.85 1.26 -5.59
C SER A 175 2.29 2.50 -4.93
N GLU A 176 2.75 2.74 -3.71
CA GLU A 176 2.50 3.97 -2.96
C GLU A 176 3.84 4.42 -2.38
N GLU A 177 4.13 5.71 -2.40
CA GLU A 177 5.38 6.23 -1.89
C GLU A 177 5.22 7.59 -1.21
N THR A 178 6.08 7.85 -0.24
CA THR A 178 6.18 9.12 0.46
C THR A 178 7.64 9.44 0.75
N GLU A 179 7.98 10.72 0.80
CA GLU A 179 9.32 11.17 1.15
C GLU A 179 9.28 12.31 2.17
N THR A 180 10.29 12.35 3.04
CA THR A 180 10.47 13.43 4.02
C THR A 180 11.95 13.75 4.16
N LEU A 181 12.24 14.98 4.57
CA LEU A 181 13.58 15.37 5.03
C LEU A 181 13.65 15.22 6.56
N VAL A 182 14.79 14.74 7.05
CA VAL A 182 15.09 14.61 8.48
C VAL A 182 16.46 15.25 8.74
N ALA A 183 16.49 16.27 9.59
CA ALA A 183 17.72 16.96 9.99
C ALA A 183 18.33 16.35 11.26
N ALA A 184 19.65 16.48 11.38
CA ALA A 184 20.44 16.19 12.55
C ALA A 184 20.19 17.30 13.59
N GLY A 185 19.19 17.10 14.43
CA GLY A 185 18.85 17.98 15.54
C GLY A 185 18.25 17.19 16.68
N THR A 186 18.28 17.77 17.89
CA THR A 186 17.63 17.19 19.05
C THR A 186 16.12 17.26 18.87
N LYS A 187 15.46 16.11 18.73
CA LYS A 187 14.00 16.01 18.75
C LYS A 187 13.55 16.23 20.19
N LYS A 188 12.72 17.26 20.42
CA LYS A 188 12.14 17.56 21.73
C LYS A 188 10.95 16.64 22.00
#